data_AF-A0A3D1B0G7-F1
#
_entry.id   AF-A0A3D1B0G7-F1
#
_cell.length_a   1.000
_cell.length_b   1.000
_cell.length_c   1.000
_cell.angle_alpha   90.00
_cell.angle_beta   90.00
_cell.angle_gamma   90.00
#
_symmetry.space_group_name_H-M   'P 1'
#
loop_
_entity.id
_entity.type
_entity.pdbx_description
1 polymer ?
#
loop_
_entity_poly.entity_id
_entity_poly.type
_entity_poly.pdbx_seq_one_letter_code
_entity_poly.pdbx_strand_id
1 'polypeptide(L)'
;NPPIDPIREEMVMSLISYIGTERNILAETPQHCHTLRLPHPILTNRDLEKLRRVSQGDFLAMTIPTLYPVKDGTRGLERALEDLGRTASRAIKAGYTLLILSDRGLDADYAPIPSLLALASVHNYLVREETRTQAALIIESGEPREVMHTALLIGYG
;
A
#
# COMPACT_ATOMS: atom_id res chain seq x y z
N ASN A 1 -15.73 -23.67 6.93
CA ASN A 1 -14.84 -24.62 6.23
C ASN A 1 -13.70 -25.03 7.18
N PRO A 2 -13.04 -26.20 7.00
CA PRO A 2 -11.95 -26.64 7.87
C PRO A 2 -10.66 -25.82 7.65
N PRO A 3 -9.82 -25.61 8.68
CA PRO A 3 -8.52 -24.95 8.56
C PRO A 3 -7.45 -25.87 7.93
N ILE A 4 -6.46 -25.26 7.28
CA ILE A 4 -5.28 -25.93 6.69
C ILE A 4 -4.14 -25.93 7.70
N ASP A 5 -3.31 -26.97 7.73
CA ASP A 5 -2.09 -27.02 8.56
C ASP A 5 -0.94 -26.27 7.88
N PRO A 6 -0.51 -25.09 8.39
CA PRO A 6 0.49 -24.25 7.72
C PRO A 6 1.90 -24.84 7.70
N ILE A 7 2.17 -25.90 8.46
CA ILE A 7 3.48 -26.56 8.52
C ILE A 7 3.47 -27.82 7.66
N ARG A 8 2.46 -28.67 7.83
CA ARG A 8 2.39 -29.95 7.10
C ARG A 8 1.94 -29.79 5.65
N GLU A 9 1.18 -28.74 5.38
CA GLU A 9 0.60 -28.46 4.06
C GLU A 9 1.18 -27.16 3.47
N GLU A 10 2.39 -26.76 3.86
CA GLU A 10 3.04 -25.53 3.36
C GLU A 10 3.12 -25.49 1.82
N MET A 11 3.32 -26.63 1.16
CA MET A 11 3.43 -26.73 -0.30
C MET A 11 2.20 -26.24 -1.07
N VAL A 12 1.02 -26.20 -0.44
CA VAL A 12 -0.20 -25.70 -1.07
C VAL A 12 -0.50 -24.23 -0.71
N MET A 13 0.37 -23.60 0.08
CA MET A 13 0.25 -22.20 0.50
C MET A 13 1.30 -21.33 -0.19
N SER A 14 1.01 -20.04 -0.36
CA SER A 14 1.98 -19.09 -0.90
C SER A 14 1.76 -17.68 -0.37
N LEU A 15 2.87 -16.97 -0.18
CA LEU A 15 2.91 -15.54 0.13
C LEU A 15 3.41 -14.71 -1.06
N ILE A 16 3.58 -15.34 -2.23
CA ILE A 16 3.99 -14.62 -3.45
C ILE A 16 2.93 -13.57 -3.77
N SER A 17 3.39 -12.35 -3.97
CA SER A 17 2.53 -11.20 -4.27
C SER A 17 2.95 -10.58 -5.60
N TYR A 18 2.01 -9.96 -6.30
CA TYR A 18 2.27 -9.24 -7.54
C TYR A 18 1.85 -7.79 -7.38
N ILE A 19 2.71 -6.88 -7.81
CA ILE A 19 2.50 -5.44 -7.72
C ILE A 19 2.49 -4.87 -9.13
N GLY A 20 1.43 -4.15 -9.48
CA GLY A 20 1.28 -3.49 -10.78
C GLY A 20 -0.17 -3.11 -11.04
N THR A 21 -0.42 -2.56 -12.21
CA THR A 21 -1.77 -2.22 -12.68
C THR A 21 -2.50 -3.51 -13.06
N GLU A 22 -3.62 -3.78 -12.41
CA GLU A 22 -4.54 -4.85 -12.83
C GLU A 22 -5.27 -4.44 -14.10
N ARG A 23 -5.33 -5.37 -15.06
CA ARG A 23 -5.87 -5.13 -16.40
C ARG A 23 -7.19 -5.89 -16.60
N ASN A 24 -7.82 -5.64 -17.74
CA ASN A 24 -9.09 -6.27 -18.08
C ASN A 24 -8.96 -7.81 -18.13
N ILE A 25 -9.54 -8.48 -17.15
CA ILE A 25 -9.53 -9.95 -17.01
C ILE A 25 -10.19 -10.70 -18.18
N LEU A 26 -11.01 -10.02 -19.00
CA LEU A 26 -11.67 -10.62 -20.17
C LEU A 26 -10.78 -10.61 -21.42
N ALA A 27 -9.62 -9.97 -21.37
CA ALA A 27 -8.71 -9.85 -22.50
C ALA A 27 -7.43 -10.64 -22.25
N GLU A 28 -6.99 -11.45 -23.21
CA GLU A 28 -5.73 -12.18 -23.13
C GLU A 28 -4.61 -11.37 -23.79
N THR A 29 -3.87 -10.60 -22.99
CA THR A 29 -2.79 -9.74 -23.52
C THR A 29 -1.48 -9.89 -22.75
N PRO A 30 -0.30 -9.78 -23.40
CA PRO A 30 1.00 -9.88 -22.72
C PRO A 30 1.20 -8.85 -21.59
N GLN A 31 0.48 -7.74 -21.66
CA GLN A 31 0.55 -6.67 -20.68
C GLN A 31 0.09 -7.09 -19.28
N HIS A 32 -0.68 -8.19 -19.15
CA HIS A 32 -1.02 -8.78 -17.85
C HIS A 32 0.21 -9.27 -17.08
N CYS A 33 1.28 -9.64 -17.79
CA CYS A 33 2.54 -10.08 -17.19
C CYS A 33 3.47 -8.91 -16.81
N HIS A 34 3.08 -7.65 -17.07
CA HIS A 34 3.87 -6.47 -16.70
C HIS A 34 3.64 -6.09 -15.24
N THR A 35 4.07 -6.99 -14.34
CA THR A 35 3.95 -6.84 -12.88
C THR A 35 5.29 -7.15 -12.20
N LEU A 36 5.50 -6.57 -11.02
CA LEU A 36 6.61 -6.91 -10.15
C LEU A 36 6.20 -8.08 -9.26
N ARG A 37 6.87 -9.22 -9.44
CA ARG A 37 6.68 -10.40 -8.58
C ARG A 37 7.53 -10.23 -7.31
N LEU A 38 6.85 -10.26 -6.17
CA LEU A 38 7.47 -10.29 -4.85
C LEU A 38 7.39 -11.71 -4.27
N PRO A 39 8.50 -12.25 -3.72
CA PRO A 39 8.48 -13.55 -3.07
C PRO A 39 7.70 -13.54 -1.75
N HIS A 40 7.55 -12.36 -1.12
CA HIS A 40 6.91 -12.18 0.18
C HIS A 40 6.34 -10.75 0.27
N PRO A 41 5.23 -10.50 0.99
CA PRO A 41 4.66 -9.16 1.18
C PRO A 41 5.48 -8.26 2.13
N ILE A 42 6.45 -8.82 2.84
CA ILE A 42 7.33 -8.08 3.74
C ILE A 42 8.59 -7.70 2.98
N LEU A 43 8.84 -6.39 2.93
CA LEU A 43 9.96 -5.80 2.21
C LEU A 43 11.03 -5.37 3.21
N THR A 44 12.30 -5.59 2.84
CA THR A 44 13.41 -4.97 3.56
C THR A 44 13.50 -3.49 3.18
N ASN A 45 14.13 -2.67 4.02
CA ASN A 45 14.42 -1.26 3.68
C ASN A 45 15.14 -1.12 2.33
N ARG A 46 16.02 -2.07 2.00
CA ARG A 46 16.73 -2.08 0.72
C ARG A 46 15.78 -2.33 -0.45
N ASP A 47 14.81 -3.22 -0.29
CA ASP A 47 13.83 -3.52 -1.35
C ASP A 47 12.85 -2.37 -1.55
N LEU A 48 12.40 -1.75 -0.45
CA LEU A 48 11.56 -0.55 -0.53
C LEU A 48 12.28 0.60 -1.25
N GLU A 49 13.57 0.83 -0.94
CA GLU A 49 14.36 1.85 -1.63
C GLU A 49 14.57 1.57 -3.12
N LYS A 50 14.63 0.29 -3.53
CA LYS A 50 14.61 -0.06 -4.95
C LYS A 50 13.29 0.37 -5.58
N LEU A 51 12.15 -0.03 -4.98
CA LEU A 51 10.81 0.30 -5.47
C LEU A 51 10.59 1.82 -5.58
N ARG A 52 11.01 2.57 -4.56
CA ARG A 52 10.93 4.04 -4.53
C ARG A 52 11.65 4.72 -5.69
N ARG A 53 12.67 4.08 -6.26
CA ARG A 53 13.49 4.61 -7.37
C ARG A 53 13.09 4.06 -8.73
N VAL A 54 12.13 3.14 -8.79
CA VAL A 54 11.65 2.60 -10.06
C VAL A 54 10.96 3.72 -10.84
N SER A 55 11.40 3.90 -12.09
CA SER A 55 10.90 4.89 -13.04
C SER A 55 10.88 4.33 -14.46
N GLN A 56 10.69 3.02 -14.59
CA GLN A 56 10.78 2.29 -15.86
C GLN A 56 9.43 1.71 -16.25
N GLY A 57 9.01 1.97 -17.49
CA GLY A 57 7.77 1.44 -18.05
C GLY A 57 6.55 1.98 -17.30
N ASP A 58 5.64 1.09 -16.91
CA ASP A 58 4.42 1.44 -16.19
C ASP A 58 4.65 1.60 -14.68
N PHE A 59 5.89 1.45 -14.18
CA PHE A 59 6.20 1.52 -12.76
C PHE A 59 6.75 2.90 -12.39
N LEU A 60 5.92 3.66 -11.69
CA LEU A 60 6.29 4.96 -11.14
C LEU A 60 5.84 5.04 -9.67
N ALA A 61 6.78 5.33 -8.79
CA ALA A 61 6.55 5.36 -7.35
C ALA A 61 6.39 6.79 -6.80
N MET A 62 5.43 6.96 -5.88
CA MET A 62 5.26 8.17 -5.08
C MET A 62 5.19 7.81 -3.61
N THR A 63 6.00 8.48 -2.79
CA THR A 63 5.86 8.41 -1.33
C THR A 63 4.89 9.49 -0.87
N ILE A 64 3.85 9.09 -0.14
CA ILE A 64 2.84 9.97 0.44
C ILE A 64 3.01 9.94 1.97
N PRO A 65 3.36 11.07 2.61
CA PRO A 65 3.47 11.12 4.06
C PRO A 65 2.12 10.87 4.74
N THR A 66 2.11 10.03 5.77
CA THR A 66 0.95 9.76 6.65
C THR A 66 1.14 10.46 7.99
N LEU A 67 1.42 11.76 7.93
CA LEU A 67 1.66 12.62 9.09
C LEU A 67 0.64 13.75 9.13
N TYR A 68 0.28 14.21 10.32
CA TYR A 68 -0.61 15.36 10.50
C TYR A 68 -0.14 16.26 11.65
N PRO A 69 -0.41 17.58 11.61
CA PRO A 69 0.02 18.49 12.66
C PRO A 69 -0.64 18.18 14.01
N VAL A 70 0.16 18.01 15.07
CA VAL A 70 -0.32 17.72 16.44
C VAL A 70 -1.28 18.79 16.94
N LYS A 71 -0.99 20.06 16.63
CA LYS A 71 -1.80 21.22 17.04
C LYS A 71 -3.25 21.19 16.53
N ASP A 72 -3.52 20.44 15.47
CA ASP A 72 -4.84 20.37 14.85
C ASP A 72 -5.75 19.31 15.52
N GLY A 73 -5.20 18.50 16.41
CA GLY A 73 -5.94 17.49 17.18
C GLY A 73 -6.72 16.51 16.30
N THR A 74 -7.89 16.07 16.78
CA THR A 74 -8.74 15.09 16.10
C THR A 74 -9.26 15.57 14.75
N ARG A 75 -9.61 16.86 14.63
CA ARG A 75 -10.01 17.48 13.36
C ARG A 75 -8.86 17.55 12.36
N GLY A 76 -7.61 17.57 12.84
CA GLY A 76 -6.42 17.42 12.01
C GLY A 76 -6.35 16.04 11.37
N LEU A 77 -6.57 14.99 12.16
CA LEU A 77 -6.57 13.61 11.69
C LEU A 77 -7.66 13.35 10.63
N GLU A 78 -8.89 13.80 10.86
CA GLU A 78 -10.00 13.63 9.89
C GLU A 78 -9.66 14.28 8.54
N ARG A 79 -9.18 15.52 8.55
CA ARG A 79 -8.75 16.23 7.33
C ARG A 79 -7.57 15.53 6.66
N ALA A 80 -6.60 15.07 7.42
CA ALA A 80 -5.44 14.36 6.89
C ALA A 80 -5.85 13.06 6.17
N LEU A 81 -6.85 12.33 6.67
CA LEU A 81 -7.39 11.14 6.00
C LEU A 81 -8.08 11.48 4.67
N GLU A 82 -8.88 12.55 4.64
CA GLU A 82 -9.50 13.02 3.39
C GLU A 82 -8.44 13.45 2.35
N ASP A 83 -7.45 14.21 2.81
CA ASP A 83 -6.36 14.70 1.97
C ASP A 83 -5.47 13.56 1.48
N LEU A 84 -5.28 12.51 2.28
CA LEU A 84 -4.53 11.32 1.89
C LEU A 84 -5.22 10.60 0.72
N GLY A 85 -6.54 10.38 0.80
CA GLY A 85 -7.32 9.79 -0.29
C GLY A 85 -7.26 10.64 -1.57
N ARG A 86 -7.47 11.95 -1.47
CA ARG A 86 -7.35 12.89 -2.60
C ARG A 86 -5.96 12.92 -3.20
N THR A 87 -4.91 12.80 -2.38
CA THR A 87 -3.53 12.79 -2.84
C THR A 87 -3.21 11.50 -3.58
N ALA A 88 -3.65 10.35 -3.06
CA ALA A 88 -3.54 9.06 -3.74
C ALA A 88 -4.26 9.07 -5.10
N SER A 89 -5.50 9.59 -5.16
CA SER A 89 -6.26 9.73 -6.42
C SER A 89 -5.52 10.60 -7.45
N ARG A 90 -4.99 11.75 -7.02
CA ARG A 90 -4.20 12.63 -7.88
C ARG A 90 -2.91 11.97 -8.36
N ALA A 91 -2.24 11.20 -7.51
CA ALA A 91 -1.05 10.46 -7.88
C ALA A 91 -1.37 9.42 -8.98
N ILE A 92 -2.44 8.65 -8.82
CA ILE A 92 -2.85 7.67 -9.85
C ILE A 92 -3.18 8.38 -11.17
N LYS A 93 -3.92 9.50 -11.13
CA LYS A 93 -4.23 10.30 -12.33
C LYS A 93 -2.98 10.88 -13.00
N ALA A 94 -1.91 11.10 -12.25
CA ALA A 94 -0.61 11.53 -12.76
C ALA A 94 0.28 10.37 -13.26
N GLY A 95 -0.21 9.12 -13.21
CA GLY A 95 0.48 7.94 -13.72
C GLY A 95 1.32 7.20 -12.68
N TYR A 96 1.22 7.53 -11.39
CA TYR A 96 1.89 6.77 -10.33
C TYR A 96 1.16 5.47 -10.05
N THR A 97 1.85 4.35 -10.22
CA THR A 97 1.31 2.98 -10.05
C THR A 97 1.78 2.32 -8.77
N LEU A 98 2.74 2.92 -8.06
CA LEU A 98 3.21 2.46 -6.75
C LEU A 98 3.05 3.61 -5.74
N LEU A 99 2.14 3.46 -4.77
CA LEU A 99 1.94 4.46 -3.73
C LEU A 99 2.51 3.94 -2.41
N ILE A 100 3.54 4.59 -1.91
CA ILE A 100 4.19 4.26 -0.64
C ILE A 100 3.64 5.21 0.43
N LEU A 101 2.76 4.74 1.30
CA LEU A 101 2.31 5.52 2.45
C LEU A 101 3.35 5.40 3.57
N SER A 102 3.84 6.51 4.08
CA SER A 102 5.00 6.53 4.98
C SER A 102 4.78 7.40 6.21
N ASP A 103 5.02 6.83 7.39
CA ASP A 103 5.04 7.57 8.66
C ASP A 103 6.42 8.17 9.01
N ARG A 104 7.38 8.07 8.09
CA ARG A 104 8.71 8.68 8.30
C ARG A 104 8.61 10.19 8.34
N GLY A 105 9.34 10.78 9.29
CA GLY A 105 9.36 12.23 9.51
C GLY A 105 8.48 12.69 10.67
N LEU A 106 7.96 11.77 11.48
CA LEU A 106 7.33 12.11 12.75
C LEU A 106 8.29 12.92 13.64
N ASP A 107 7.77 13.95 14.27
CA ASP A 107 8.50 14.83 15.18
C ASP A 107 7.55 15.42 16.25
N ALA A 108 7.98 16.46 16.96
CA ALA A 108 7.17 17.11 17.99
C ALA A 108 5.94 17.84 17.44
N ASP A 109 5.95 18.22 16.16
CA ASP A 109 4.91 18.98 15.49
C ASP A 109 4.01 18.10 14.61
N TYR A 110 4.50 16.94 14.15
CA TYR A 110 3.81 16.02 13.25
C TYR A 110 3.66 14.62 13.86
N ALA A 111 2.41 14.23 14.10
CA ALA A 111 2.06 12.89 14.56
C ALA A 111 1.77 11.95 13.36
N PRO A 112 2.11 10.66 13.48
CA PRO A 112 1.73 9.67 12.48
C PRO A 112 0.23 9.34 12.56
N ILE A 113 -0.39 9.21 11.39
CA ILE A 113 -1.68 8.54 11.25
C ILE A 113 -1.43 7.04 11.48
N PRO A 114 -2.23 6.35 12.31
CA PRO A 114 -2.10 4.91 12.49
C PRO A 114 -2.09 4.19 11.14
N SER A 115 -1.07 3.37 10.91
CA SER A 115 -0.75 2.75 9.62
C SER A 115 -1.93 1.99 9.01
N LEU A 116 -2.63 1.19 9.82
CA LEU A 116 -3.83 0.47 9.40
C LEU A 116 -4.97 1.41 8.98
N LEU A 117 -5.16 2.52 9.71
CA LEU A 117 -6.19 3.51 9.40
C LEU A 117 -5.86 4.26 8.11
N ALA A 118 -4.59 4.67 7.93
CA ALA A 118 -4.13 5.30 6.70
C ALA A 118 -4.33 4.39 5.49
N LEU A 119 -3.87 3.14 5.57
CA LEU A 119 -3.99 2.15 4.50
C LEU A 119 -5.45 1.87 4.14
N ALA A 120 -6.28 1.53 5.13
CA ALA A 120 -7.68 1.20 4.92
C ALA A 120 -8.47 2.39 4.36
N SER A 121 -8.17 3.60 4.82
CA SER A 121 -8.81 4.82 4.32
C SER A 121 -8.50 5.04 2.84
N VAL A 122 -7.22 4.98 2.45
CA VAL A 122 -6.81 5.10 1.04
C VAL A 122 -7.38 3.98 0.19
N HIS A 123 -7.28 2.73 0.64
CA HIS A 123 -7.82 1.58 -0.07
C HIS A 123 -9.31 1.77 -0.37
N ASN A 124 -10.13 2.04 0.65
CA ASN A 124 -11.57 2.23 0.48
C ASN A 124 -11.91 3.48 -0.35
N TYR A 125 -11.14 4.55 -0.24
CA TYR A 125 -11.31 5.74 -1.07
C TYR A 125 -11.11 5.42 -2.55
N LEU A 126 -10.02 4.73 -2.90
CA LEU A 126 -9.70 4.35 -4.28
C LEU A 126 -10.66 3.29 -4.83
N VAL A 127 -11.22 2.41 -3.99
CA VAL A 127 -12.28 1.48 -4.39
C VAL A 127 -13.54 2.24 -4.77
N ARG A 128 -13.94 3.25 -3.99
CA ARG A 128 -15.12 4.09 -4.29
C ARG A 128 -14.94 4.93 -5.54
N GLU A 129 -13.70 5.28 -5.89
CA GLU A 129 -13.37 5.96 -7.16
C GLU A 129 -13.08 5.01 -8.32
N GLU A 130 -13.17 3.69 -8.13
CA GLU A 130 -12.89 2.67 -9.15
C GLU A 130 -11.45 2.71 -9.70
N THR A 131 -10.51 3.26 -8.93
CA THR A 131 -9.09 3.41 -9.33
C THR A 131 -8.15 2.50 -8.54
N ARG A 132 -8.62 1.70 -7.56
CA ARG A 132 -7.76 0.84 -6.72
C ARG A 132 -6.93 -0.17 -7.51
N THR A 133 -7.45 -0.68 -8.63
CA THR A 133 -6.77 -1.62 -9.53
C THR A 133 -5.59 -1.00 -10.27
N GLN A 134 -5.49 0.32 -10.31
CA GLN A 134 -4.49 1.02 -11.12
C GLN A 134 -3.14 1.17 -10.41
N ALA A 135 -3.12 1.09 -9.08
CA ALA A 135 -1.92 1.24 -8.29
C ALA A 135 -1.85 0.27 -7.11
N ALA A 136 -0.63 -0.11 -6.76
CA ALA A 136 -0.35 -0.85 -5.54
C ALA A 136 -0.14 0.09 -4.36
N LEU A 137 -0.60 -0.34 -3.18
CA LEU A 137 -0.37 0.34 -1.92
C LEU A 137 0.74 -0.39 -1.16
N ILE A 138 1.72 0.38 -0.67
CA ILE A 138 2.85 -0.13 0.10
C ILE A 138 2.92 0.70 1.39
N ILE A 139 3.04 0.04 2.54
CA ILE A 139 3.21 0.71 3.84
C ILE A 139 4.67 0.70 4.25
N GLU A 140 5.21 1.89 4.51
CA GLU A 140 6.42 2.11 5.30
C GLU A 140 6.00 2.64 6.67
N SER A 141 6.05 1.78 7.70
CA SER A 141 5.67 2.19 9.05
C SER A 141 6.52 1.56 10.14
N GLY A 142 6.72 2.29 11.23
CA GLY A 142 7.36 1.82 12.45
C GLY A 142 6.41 1.11 13.44
N GLU A 143 5.09 1.14 13.21
CA GLU A 143 4.08 0.55 14.10
C GLU A 143 3.98 -0.99 14.01
N PRO A 144 4.01 -1.62 12.81
CA PRO A 144 3.83 -3.07 12.68
C PRO A 144 5.04 -3.82 13.24
N ARG A 145 4.79 -4.73 14.19
CA ARG A 145 5.83 -5.51 14.88
C ARG A 145 5.44 -6.97 15.13
N GLU A 146 4.17 -7.29 14.98
CA GLU A 146 3.61 -8.62 15.23
C GLU A 146 2.91 -9.15 13.98
N VAL A 147 2.80 -10.47 13.88
CA VAL A 147 2.16 -11.15 12.73
C VAL A 147 0.75 -10.62 12.49
N MET A 148 -0.01 -10.36 13.56
CA MET A 148 -1.37 -9.81 13.47
C MET A 148 -1.41 -8.43 12.81
N HIS A 149 -0.44 -7.55 13.09
CA HIS A 149 -0.39 -6.22 12.49
C HIS A 149 -0.20 -6.32 10.98
N THR A 150 0.74 -7.16 10.54
CA THR A 150 0.98 -7.42 9.12
C THR A 150 -0.23 -8.06 8.45
N ALA A 151 -0.86 -9.05 9.09
CA ALA A 151 -2.04 -9.72 8.55
C ALA A 151 -3.21 -8.74 8.36
N LEU A 152 -3.43 -7.82 9.31
CA LEU A 152 -4.44 -6.78 9.19
C LEU A 152 -4.10 -5.80 8.07
N LEU A 153 -2.85 -5.35 7.94
CA LEU A 153 -2.47 -4.46 6.84
C LEU A 153 -2.74 -5.10 5.48
N ILE A 154 -2.28 -6.34 5.27
CA ILE A 154 -2.51 -7.08 4.02
C ILE A 154 -4.02 -7.29 3.77
N GLY A 155 -4.79 -7.56 4.83
CA GLY A 155 -6.23 -7.81 4.71
C GLY A 155 -7.06 -6.56 4.39
N TYR A 156 -6.57 -5.37 4.75
CA TYR A 156 -7.31 -4.11 4.58
C TYR A 156 -6.85 -3.26 3.38
N GLY A 157 -5.82 -3.69 2.65
CA GLY A 157 -5.54 -3.11 1.33
C GLY A 157 -4.11 -3.19 0.85
#